data_AF-A0A5B0C2S8-F1
#
_entry.id   AF-A0A5B0C2S8-F1
#
_cell.length_a   1.000
_cell.length_b   1.000
_cell.length_c   1.000
_cell.angle_alpha   90.00
_cell.angle_beta   90.00
_cell.angle_gamma   90.00
#
_symmetry.space_group_name_H-M   'P 1'
#
loop_
_entity.id
_entity.type
_entity.pdbx_description
1 polymer ?
#
loop_
_entity_poly.entity_id
_entity_poly.type
_entity_poly.pdbx_seq_one_letter_code
_entity_poly.pdbx_strand_id
1 'polypeptide(L)'
;MRLNLPVTAVEQTFGEQQRLISATDVNSHITYCNAEFAAMSGFTQAELIGSPHNLVRHPDMPPAVFELMWSYLKAGHSWMGAWAQQRLGRQLEQIVQHTPNTFSDPISALTYSDALGPAAQLEMILISEDARLKTALTRLSDLASQMAEAAADSSVLSSNTESALLEQRAETDMTAAAMTEMAASIAEVAVHVQQTAGEAHTANTLAEQGSEVAGTSREAIQLLAGTVTQINQAVGNLAGQTQEIRVAASMIQAIADQTNLLALNAAIEAARAGEQGRGFAVVADEVRALAGKTRESTQQIQGIIQNLRAAASQEQSHVAEEVSQQINNVAATVQKTAGNANAAVTRGRELESISSGLRALVERFNR
;
A
#
# COMPACT_ATOMS: atom_id res chain seq x y z
N MET A 1 -8.94 28.70 117.43
CA MET A 1 -8.24 28.22 116.22
C MET A 1 -6.84 27.82 116.66
N ARG A 2 -6.41 26.55 116.48
CA ARG A 2 -5.03 26.15 116.85
C ARG A 2 -4.06 26.81 115.88
N LEU A 3 -3.12 27.59 116.40
CA LEU A 3 -1.99 28.14 115.66
C LEU A 3 -0.99 27.00 115.44
N ASN A 4 -0.95 26.45 114.23
CA ASN A 4 0.06 25.48 113.84
C ASN A 4 1.35 26.25 113.56
N LEU A 5 2.23 26.31 114.56
CA LEU A 5 3.59 26.84 114.45
C LEU A 5 4.58 25.68 114.30
N PRO A 6 5.67 25.83 113.54
CA PRO A 6 6.14 27.06 112.94
C PRO A 6 5.58 27.29 111.52
N VAL A 7 5.00 28.46 111.28
CA VAL A 7 4.86 28.97 109.91
C VAL A 7 6.17 29.64 109.56
N THR A 8 6.98 29.01 108.71
CA THR A 8 8.19 29.64 108.17
C THR A 8 7.78 30.56 107.02
N ALA A 9 8.19 31.82 107.04
CA ALA A 9 7.97 32.76 105.92
C ALA A 9 8.83 32.44 104.67
N VAL A 10 9.32 31.21 104.55
CA VAL A 10 10.13 30.69 103.44
C VAL A 10 9.23 29.79 102.62
N GLU A 11 8.98 30.17 101.37
CA GLU A 11 8.26 29.34 100.41
C GLU A 11 9.07 28.07 100.09
N GLN A 12 8.46 26.90 100.30
CA GLN A 12 9.02 25.64 99.82
C GLN A 12 8.29 25.20 98.56
N THR A 13 9.04 25.12 97.46
CA THR A 13 8.54 24.62 96.18
C THR A 13 8.85 23.14 96.05
N PHE A 14 7.96 22.39 95.39
CA PHE A 14 8.16 21.00 95.04
C PHE A 14 8.14 20.82 93.52
N GLY A 15 8.87 19.82 93.02
CA GLY A 15 9.12 19.64 91.60
C GLY A 15 7.85 19.33 90.79
N GLU A 16 7.89 19.62 89.49
CA GLU A 16 6.80 19.37 88.54
C GLU A 16 6.44 17.89 88.33
N GLN A 17 7.08 16.95 89.02
CA GLN A 17 6.67 15.55 89.02
C GLN A 17 6.33 15.01 90.42
N GLN A 18 6.61 15.79 91.47
CA GLN A 18 6.25 15.42 92.83
C GLN A 18 4.73 15.50 93.03
N ARG A 19 4.20 14.51 93.75
CA ARG A 19 2.79 14.39 94.12
C ARG A 19 2.74 14.36 95.64
N LEU A 20 1.90 15.17 96.25
CA LEU A 20 1.73 15.18 97.70
C LEU A 20 0.42 14.45 97.98
N ILE A 21 0.51 13.25 98.55
CA ILE A 21 -0.61 12.35 98.75
C ILE A 21 -0.69 11.99 100.23
N SER A 22 -1.88 12.19 100.81
CA SER A 22 -2.25 11.67 102.11
C SER A 22 -3.64 11.04 102.04
N ALA A 23 -3.85 9.94 102.75
CA ALA A 23 -5.16 9.35 103.00
C ALA A 23 -5.51 9.51 104.47
N THR A 24 -6.80 9.71 104.76
CA THR A 24 -7.32 9.89 106.10
C THR A 24 -8.52 8.99 106.35
N ASP A 25 -8.82 8.69 107.61
CA ASP A 25 -10.11 8.15 108.01
C ASP A 25 -11.22 9.24 108.03
N VAL A 26 -12.47 8.84 108.24
CA VAL A 26 -13.63 9.76 108.31
C VAL A 26 -13.61 10.69 109.54
N ASN A 27 -12.73 10.39 110.51
CA ASN A 27 -12.54 11.14 111.75
C ASN A 27 -11.33 12.08 111.69
N SER A 28 -10.75 12.28 110.50
CA SER A 28 -9.63 13.18 110.22
C SER A 28 -8.23 12.63 110.52
N HIS A 29 -8.05 11.38 110.92
CA HIS A 29 -6.71 10.83 111.20
C HIS A 29 -6.04 10.35 109.92
N ILE A 30 -4.79 10.77 109.69
CA ILE A 30 -4.01 10.35 108.52
C ILE A 30 -3.67 8.86 108.65
N THR A 31 -4.09 8.06 107.69
CA THR A 31 -3.82 6.61 107.62
C THR A 31 -2.64 6.29 106.71
N TYR A 32 -2.34 7.17 105.76
CA TYR A 32 -1.22 7.04 104.83
C TYR A 32 -0.72 8.41 104.38
N CYS A 33 0.57 8.56 104.15
CA CYS A 33 1.14 9.65 103.37
C CYS A 33 2.35 9.14 102.59
N ASN A 34 2.61 9.69 101.40
CA ASN A 34 3.81 9.37 100.62
C ASN A 34 5.03 10.18 101.11
N ALA A 35 6.22 9.73 100.72
CA ALA A 35 7.49 10.31 101.19
C ALA A 35 7.60 11.81 100.85
N GLU A 36 7.08 12.22 99.69
CA GLU A 36 7.05 13.60 99.24
C GLU A 36 6.14 14.47 100.11
N PHE A 37 4.97 13.96 100.52
CA PHE A 37 4.07 14.66 101.45
C PHE A 37 4.71 14.84 102.82
N ALA A 38 5.32 13.78 103.36
CA ALA A 38 6.03 13.85 104.64
C ALA A 38 7.16 14.90 104.58
N ALA A 39 8.01 14.82 103.55
CA ALA A 39 9.12 15.76 103.34
C ALA A 39 8.65 17.23 103.25
N MET A 40 7.58 17.50 102.50
CA MET A 40 7.03 18.86 102.34
C MET A 40 6.28 19.37 103.57
N SER A 41 5.67 18.47 104.34
CA SER A 41 4.95 18.84 105.57
C SER A 41 5.88 19.23 106.72
N GLY A 42 7.16 18.87 106.64
CA GLY A 42 8.14 19.05 107.72
C GLY A 42 8.04 18.03 108.86
N PHE A 43 7.16 17.02 108.73
CA PHE A 43 6.97 15.94 109.70
C PHE A 43 7.46 14.60 109.15
N THR A 44 7.92 13.73 110.04
CA THR A 44 8.20 12.34 109.64
C THR A 44 6.90 11.56 109.40
N GLN A 45 6.95 10.54 108.55
CA GLN A 45 5.78 9.70 108.27
C GLN A 45 5.18 9.08 109.55
N ALA A 46 6.02 8.74 110.54
CA ALA A 46 5.58 8.19 111.82
C ALA A 46 4.82 9.20 112.70
N GLU A 47 5.10 10.50 112.58
CA GLU A 47 4.40 11.57 113.30
C GLU A 47 3.06 11.94 112.64
N LEU A 48 2.99 11.79 111.31
CA LEU A 48 1.77 12.06 110.55
C LEU A 48 0.74 10.95 110.70
N ILE A 49 1.16 9.68 110.64
CA ILE A 49 0.23 8.55 110.72
C ILE A 49 -0.46 8.52 112.10
N GLY A 50 -1.79 8.46 112.10
CA GLY A 50 -2.63 8.49 113.30
C GLY A 50 -2.87 9.90 113.87
N SER A 51 -2.22 10.94 113.33
CA SER A 51 -2.46 12.32 113.72
C SER A 51 -3.63 12.94 112.93
N PRO A 52 -4.38 13.89 113.53
CA PRO A 52 -5.44 14.59 112.81
C PRO A 52 -4.84 15.45 111.69
N HIS A 53 -5.42 15.40 110.49
CA HIS A 53 -4.95 16.12 109.29
C HIS A 53 -4.92 17.64 109.48
N ASN A 54 -5.65 18.18 110.46
CA ASN A 54 -5.51 19.58 110.83
C ASN A 54 -4.09 19.96 111.31
N LEU A 55 -3.21 19.00 111.62
CA LEU A 55 -1.81 19.23 111.99
C LEU A 55 -1.03 19.95 110.88
N VAL A 56 -1.29 19.60 109.61
CA VAL A 56 -0.58 20.14 108.43
C VAL A 56 -1.33 21.31 107.77
N ARG A 57 -2.36 21.84 108.44
CA ARG A 57 -3.14 22.97 107.93
C ARG A 57 -2.40 24.29 108.16
N HIS A 58 -2.18 25.04 107.09
CA HIS A 58 -1.66 26.41 107.17
C HIS A 58 -2.68 27.39 107.78
N PRO A 59 -2.30 28.31 108.68
CA PRO A 59 -3.22 29.28 109.30
C PRO A 59 -3.98 30.15 108.30
N ASP A 60 -3.36 30.50 107.17
CA ASP A 60 -3.98 31.30 106.11
C ASP A 60 -4.96 30.49 105.23
N MET A 61 -5.11 29.18 105.46
CA MET A 61 -6.09 28.36 104.73
C MET A 61 -7.52 28.74 105.17
N PRO A 62 -8.36 29.26 104.26
CA PRO A 62 -9.72 29.66 104.59
C PRO A 62 -10.52 28.48 105.19
N PRO A 63 -11.28 28.69 106.28
CA PRO A 63 -12.09 27.64 106.90
C PRO A 63 -13.03 26.92 105.91
N ALA A 64 -13.64 27.66 104.98
CA ALA A 64 -14.55 27.10 103.99
C ALA A 64 -13.91 26.06 103.04
N VAL A 65 -12.64 26.22 102.67
CA VAL A 65 -11.92 25.26 101.81
C VAL A 65 -11.70 23.94 102.55
N PHE A 66 -11.40 24.04 103.85
CA PHE A 66 -11.18 22.88 104.70
C PHE A 66 -12.50 22.13 104.97
N GLU A 67 -13.61 22.84 105.16
CA GLU A 67 -14.95 22.23 105.26
C GLU A 67 -15.35 21.53 103.96
N LEU A 68 -15.11 22.16 102.81
CA LEU A 68 -15.37 21.58 101.49
C LEU A 68 -14.53 20.32 101.24
N MET A 69 -13.26 20.31 101.65
CA MET A 69 -12.42 19.11 101.58
C MET A 69 -13.06 17.94 102.34
N TRP A 70 -13.48 18.18 103.59
CA TRP A 70 -14.10 17.12 104.40
C TRP A 70 -15.45 16.67 103.89
N SER A 71 -16.24 17.52 103.24
CA SER A 71 -17.49 17.10 102.61
C SER A 71 -17.24 16.13 101.45
N TYR A 72 -16.23 16.38 100.62
CA TYR A 72 -15.80 15.47 99.54
C TYR A 72 -15.26 14.14 100.07
N LEU A 73 -14.34 14.20 101.04
CA LEU A 73 -13.72 13.00 101.61
C LEU A 73 -14.74 12.11 102.32
N LYS A 74 -15.71 12.69 103.05
CA LYS A 74 -16.79 11.93 103.71
C LYS A 74 -17.79 11.32 102.73
N ALA A 75 -17.93 11.90 101.53
CA ALA A 75 -18.73 11.34 100.44
C ALA A 75 -18.00 10.19 99.70
N GLY A 76 -16.76 9.85 100.10
CA GLY A 76 -15.97 8.80 99.45
C GLY A 76 -15.22 9.26 98.20
N HIS A 77 -15.22 10.56 97.91
CA HIS A 77 -14.48 11.13 96.79
C HIS A 77 -13.08 11.57 97.21
N SER A 78 -12.12 11.44 96.30
CA SER A 78 -10.79 12.02 96.50
C SER A 78 -10.89 13.54 96.38
N TRP A 79 -10.31 14.26 97.34
CA TRP A 79 -10.21 15.71 97.26
C TRP A 79 -8.89 16.13 96.63
N MET A 80 -8.96 17.04 95.68
CA MET A 80 -7.79 17.76 95.16
C MET A 80 -7.88 19.21 95.59
N GLY A 81 -6.80 19.73 96.17
CA GLY A 81 -6.71 21.15 96.47
C GLY A 81 -6.77 21.99 95.21
N ALA A 82 -7.19 23.25 95.36
CA ALA A 82 -7.34 24.19 94.25
C ALA A 82 -6.08 24.29 93.37
N TRP A 83 -4.88 24.20 93.96
CA TRP A 83 -3.61 24.20 93.21
C TRP A 83 -3.44 22.95 92.33
N ALA A 84 -3.77 21.76 92.84
CA ALA A 84 -3.70 20.53 92.07
C ALA A 84 -4.74 20.51 90.93
N GLN A 85 -5.94 21.06 91.18
CA GLN A 85 -6.97 21.23 90.16
C GLN A 85 -6.58 22.25 89.09
N GLN A 86 -6.01 23.40 89.49
CA GLN A 86 -5.46 24.39 88.55
C GLN A 86 -4.31 23.80 87.74
N ARG A 87 -3.44 23.01 88.35
CA ARG A 87 -2.33 22.34 87.68
C ARG A 87 -2.80 21.32 86.66
N LEU A 88 -3.76 20.47 87.01
CA LEU A 88 -4.36 19.51 86.05
C LEU A 88 -5.07 20.25 84.91
N GLY A 89 -5.81 21.31 85.22
CA GLY A 89 -6.43 22.18 84.22
C GLY A 89 -5.41 22.77 83.25
N ARG A 90 -4.29 23.30 83.75
CA ARG A 90 -3.17 23.80 82.92
C ARG A 90 -2.53 22.71 82.07
N GLN A 91 -2.38 21.50 82.60
CA GLN A 91 -1.82 20.37 81.83
C GLN A 91 -2.74 19.96 80.68
N LEU A 92 -4.04 19.87 80.93
CA LEU A 92 -5.03 19.58 79.89
C LEU A 92 -5.10 20.72 78.86
N GLU A 93 -5.05 21.98 79.31
CA GLU A 93 -5.00 23.15 78.45
C GLU A 93 -3.75 23.14 77.57
N GLN A 94 -2.59 22.78 78.11
CA GLN A 94 -1.37 22.58 77.33
C GLN A 94 -1.57 21.49 76.27
N ILE A 95 -2.16 20.34 76.62
CA ILE A 95 -2.40 19.25 75.65
C ILE A 95 -3.30 19.74 74.49
N VAL A 96 -4.40 20.42 74.81
CA VAL A 96 -5.32 20.98 73.81
C VAL A 96 -4.61 22.01 72.91
N GLN A 97 -3.74 22.85 73.49
CA GLN A 97 -2.96 23.82 72.71
C GLN A 97 -1.92 23.17 71.77
N HIS A 98 -1.41 21.98 72.10
CA HIS A 98 -0.49 21.23 71.24
C HIS A 98 -1.20 20.45 70.12
N THR A 99 -2.53 20.52 70.03
CA THR A 99 -3.34 19.92 68.97
C THR A 99 -4.08 20.97 68.12
N PRO A 100 -3.38 21.93 67.48
CA PRO A 100 -3.99 23.13 66.90
C PRO A 100 -4.91 22.91 65.70
N ASN A 101 -4.83 21.74 65.03
CA ASN A 101 -5.66 21.41 63.87
C ASN A 101 -6.84 20.48 64.20
N THR A 102 -7.15 20.33 65.48
CA THR A 102 -8.26 19.49 65.95
C THR A 102 -9.48 20.33 66.26
N PHE A 103 -10.66 19.71 66.27
CA PHE A 103 -11.89 20.43 66.61
C PHE A 103 -11.99 20.54 68.14
N SER A 104 -11.56 21.69 68.67
CA SER A 104 -11.43 21.91 70.11
C SER A 104 -12.19 23.15 70.61
N ASP A 105 -13.22 23.60 69.89
CA ASP A 105 -13.99 24.79 70.27
C ASP A 105 -14.63 24.63 71.67
N PRO A 106 -14.37 25.55 72.62
CA PRO A 106 -14.81 25.40 74.00
C PRO A 106 -16.33 25.33 74.18
N ILE A 107 -17.11 26.00 73.32
CA ILE A 107 -18.58 26.02 73.41
C ILE A 107 -19.14 24.73 72.82
N SER A 108 -18.61 24.33 71.67
CA SER A 108 -19.01 23.08 71.00
C SER A 108 -18.72 21.87 71.87
N ALA A 109 -17.60 21.85 72.59
CA ALA A 109 -17.24 20.78 73.52
C ALA A 109 -18.34 20.49 74.57
N LEU A 110 -19.06 21.51 75.04
CA LEU A 110 -20.17 21.35 76.00
C LEU A 110 -21.40 20.63 75.42
N THR A 111 -21.47 20.47 74.09
CA THR A 111 -22.55 19.72 73.43
C THR A 111 -22.24 18.23 73.38
N TYR A 112 -20.97 17.85 73.47
CA TYR A 112 -20.48 16.48 73.25
C TYR A 112 -19.86 15.83 74.50
N SER A 113 -19.69 16.58 75.60
CA SER A 113 -19.12 16.11 76.85
C SER A 113 -19.85 16.74 78.05
N ASP A 114 -20.03 15.93 79.10
CA ASP A 114 -20.53 16.39 80.40
C ASP A 114 -19.43 17.06 81.25
N ALA A 115 -18.17 17.01 80.81
CA ALA A 115 -17.05 17.67 81.47
C ALA A 115 -17.04 19.19 81.21
N LEU A 116 -16.21 19.92 81.96
CA LEU A 116 -16.04 21.37 81.80
C LEU A 116 -14.59 21.74 81.52
N GLY A 117 -14.40 22.84 80.80
CA GLY A 117 -13.08 23.41 80.54
C GLY A 117 -12.21 22.54 79.61
N PRO A 118 -10.88 22.50 79.82
CA PRO A 118 -9.95 21.77 78.94
C PRO A 118 -10.23 20.27 78.81
N ALA A 119 -10.87 19.64 79.79
CA ALA A 119 -11.25 18.22 79.73
C ALA A 119 -12.32 17.95 78.66
N ALA A 120 -13.35 18.79 78.59
CA ALA A 120 -14.41 18.68 77.57
C ALA A 120 -13.85 18.88 76.16
N GLN A 121 -12.92 19.84 76.01
CA GLN A 121 -12.25 20.08 74.73
C GLN A 121 -11.43 18.86 74.29
N LEU A 122 -10.72 18.22 75.23
CA LEU A 122 -9.97 16.99 74.94
C LEU A 122 -10.89 15.84 74.51
N GLU A 123 -12.02 15.63 75.19
CA GLU A 123 -13.00 14.61 74.78
C GLU A 123 -13.58 14.90 73.40
N MET A 124 -13.91 16.16 73.11
CA MET A 124 -14.39 16.56 71.79
C MET A 124 -13.35 16.32 70.69
N ILE A 125 -12.07 16.62 70.97
CA ILE A 125 -10.97 16.30 70.06
C ILE A 125 -10.97 14.81 69.75
N LEU A 126 -11.02 13.95 70.76
CA LEU A 126 -11.01 12.49 70.58
C LEU A 126 -12.20 11.99 69.75
N ILE A 127 -13.41 12.48 70.03
CA ILE A 127 -14.62 12.13 69.26
C ILE A 127 -14.48 12.56 67.80
N SER A 128 -14.03 13.79 67.56
CA SER A 128 -13.88 14.35 66.21
C SER A 128 -12.80 13.63 65.41
N GLU A 129 -11.69 13.23 66.04
CA GLU A 129 -10.60 12.52 65.39
C GLU A 129 -10.95 11.05 65.10
N ASP A 130 -11.71 10.37 65.98
CA ASP A 130 -12.26 9.04 65.67
C ASP A 130 -13.19 9.10 64.43
N ALA A 131 -14.07 10.10 64.37
CA ALA A 131 -14.93 10.32 63.20
C ALA A 131 -14.11 10.63 61.92
N ARG A 132 -13.05 11.44 62.03
CA ARG A 132 -12.15 11.77 60.92
C ARG A 132 -11.43 10.52 60.42
N LEU A 133 -10.90 9.69 61.32
CA LEU A 133 -10.22 8.43 60.97
C LEU A 133 -11.17 7.44 60.30
N LYS A 134 -12.39 7.26 60.82
CA LYS A 134 -13.42 6.42 60.18
C LYS A 134 -13.72 6.89 58.76
N THR A 135 -13.91 8.21 58.57
CA THR A 135 -14.15 8.79 57.25
C THR A 135 -12.97 8.56 56.30
N ALA A 136 -11.74 8.73 56.78
CA ALA A 136 -10.53 8.49 55.98
C ALA A 136 -10.42 7.01 55.58
N LEU A 137 -10.68 6.08 56.50
CA LEU A 137 -10.66 4.64 56.24
C LEU A 137 -11.73 4.22 55.22
N THR A 138 -12.95 4.72 55.34
CA THR A 138 -14.01 4.46 54.34
C THR A 138 -13.59 4.96 52.97
N ARG A 139 -13.08 6.20 52.86
CA ARG A 139 -12.59 6.75 51.59
C ARG A 139 -11.43 5.95 51.00
N LEU A 140 -10.50 5.48 51.83
CA LEU A 140 -9.40 4.61 51.38
C LEU A 140 -9.91 3.26 50.88
N SER A 141 -10.92 2.68 51.55
CA SER A 141 -11.56 1.45 51.11
C SER A 141 -12.28 1.62 49.78
N ASP A 142 -13.02 2.72 49.61
CA ASP A 142 -13.72 3.04 48.35
C ASP A 142 -12.73 3.22 47.20
N LEU A 143 -11.63 3.95 47.44
CA LEU A 143 -10.57 4.14 46.46
C LEU A 143 -9.86 2.82 46.11
N ALA A 144 -9.61 1.95 47.09
CA ALA A 144 -9.02 0.64 46.85
C ALA A 144 -9.95 -0.24 45.99
N SER A 145 -11.26 -0.19 46.24
CA SER A 145 -12.25 -0.92 45.43
C SER A 145 -12.29 -0.40 43.99
N GLN A 146 -12.33 0.92 43.80
CA GLN A 146 -12.31 1.53 42.46
C GLN A 146 -11.01 1.21 41.71
N MET A 147 -9.87 1.19 42.41
CA MET A 147 -8.59 0.83 41.83
C MET A 147 -8.54 -0.64 41.41
N ALA A 148 -9.11 -1.55 42.22
CA ALA A 148 -9.20 -2.96 41.89
C ALA A 148 -10.08 -3.20 40.65
N GLU A 149 -11.22 -2.50 40.54
CA GLU A 149 -12.09 -2.54 39.36
C GLU A 149 -11.38 -2.01 38.11
N ALA A 150 -10.75 -0.83 38.20
CA ALA A 150 -10.00 -0.26 37.09
C ALA A 150 -8.82 -1.16 36.64
N ALA A 151 -8.17 -1.85 37.58
CA ALA A 151 -7.11 -2.82 37.26
C ALA A 151 -7.66 -4.06 36.55
N ALA A 152 -8.84 -4.54 36.96
CA ALA A 152 -9.51 -5.66 36.28
C ALA A 152 -9.92 -5.28 34.85
N ASP A 153 -10.52 -4.11 34.65
CA ASP A 153 -10.87 -3.59 33.33
C ASP A 153 -9.64 -3.43 32.43
N SER A 154 -8.54 -2.91 32.99
CA SER A 154 -7.27 -2.77 32.27
C SER A 154 -6.69 -4.13 31.85
N SER A 155 -6.81 -5.16 32.70
CA SER A 155 -6.40 -6.52 32.39
C SER A 155 -7.21 -7.12 31.24
N VAL A 156 -8.54 -6.93 31.25
CA VAL A 156 -9.42 -7.40 30.16
C VAL A 156 -9.11 -6.68 28.86
N LEU A 157 -8.97 -5.35 28.90
CA LEU A 157 -8.61 -4.55 27.72
C LEU A 157 -7.25 -4.97 27.13
N SER A 158 -6.27 -5.27 27.99
CA SER A 158 -4.94 -5.74 27.57
C SER A 158 -5.01 -7.08 26.84
N SER A 159 -5.79 -8.04 27.38
CA SER A 159 -6.02 -9.35 26.74
C SER A 159 -6.71 -9.23 25.38
N ASN A 160 -7.72 -8.36 25.28
CA ASN A 160 -8.40 -8.08 24.01
C ASN A 160 -7.45 -7.43 22.99
N THR A 161 -6.62 -6.49 23.44
CA THR A 161 -5.61 -5.83 22.60
C THR A 161 -4.57 -6.81 22.09
N GLU A 162 -4.10 -7.74 22.93
CA GLU A 162 -3.18 -8.80 22.53
C GLU A 162 -3.78 -9.69 21.44
N SER A 163 -5.04 -10.08 21.59
CA SER A 163 -5.75 -10.89 20.58
C SER A 163 -5.88 -10.15 19.25
N ALA A 164 -6.25 -8.86 19.28
CA ALA A 164 -6.34 -8.02 18.08
C ALA A 164 -4.97 -7.83 17.40
N LEU A 165 -3.89 -7.69 18.18
CA LEU A 165 -2.52 -7.59 17.63
C LEU A 165 -2.07 -8.88 16.93
N LEU A 166 -2.50 -10.05 17.41
CA LEU A 166 -2.22 -11.32 16.73
C LEU A 166 -2.93 -11.41 15.39
N GLU A 167 -4.19 -10.99 15.32
CA GLU A 167 -4.97 -10.96 14.07
C GLU A 167 -4.38 -9.96 13.06
N GLN A 168 -4.05 -8.74 13.52
CA GLN A 168 -3.41 -7.72 12.68
C GLN A 168 -2.03 -8.18 12.15
N ARG A 169 -1.26 -8.92 12.95
CA ARG A 169 0.01 -9.52 12.49
C ARG A 169 -0.23 -10.53 11.37
N ALA A 170 -1.22 -11.41 11.51
CA ALA A 170 -1.55 -12.37 10.46
C ALA A 170 -1.99 -11.67 9.16
N GLU A 171 -2.78 -10.60 9.25
CA GLU A 171 -3.16 -9.78 8.10
C GLU A 171 -1.94 -9.12 7.45
N THR A 172 -1.02 -8.59 8.28
CA THR A 172 0.25 -8.01 7.80
C THR A 172 1.10 -9.05 7.06
N ASP A 173 1.21 -10.27 7.58
CA ASP A 173 1.95 -11.36 6.92
C ASP A 173 1.32 -11.73 5.57
N MET A 174 -0.01 -11.78 5.47
CA MET A 174 -0.71 -12.00 4.20
C MET A 174 -0.45 -10.88 3.19
N THR A 175 -0.48 -9.62 3.62
CA THR A 175 -0.15 -8.50 2.72
C THR A 175 1.29 -8.57 2.24
N ALA A 176 2.25 -8.94 3.10
CA ALA A 176 3.65 -9.14 2.71
C ALA A 176 3.81 -10.27 1.69
N ALA A 177 3.08 -11.38 1.87
CA ALA A 177 3.04 -12.47 0.90
C ALA A 177 2.47 -12.01 -0.45
N ALA A 178 1.34 -11.29 -0.45
CA ALA A 178 0.74 -10.74 -1.66
C ALA A 178 1.66 -9.74 -2.39
N MET A 179 2.40 -8.91 -1.62
CA MET A 179 3.41 -8.01 -2.18
C MET A 179 4.55 -8.78 -2.86
N THR A 180 4.95 -9.93 -2.31
CA THR A 180 5.98 -10.80 -2.90
C THR A 180 5.48 -11.44 -4.21
N GLU A 181 4.25 -11.93 -4.25
CA GLU A 181 3.64 -12.46 -5.49
C GLU A 181 3.45 -11.37 -6.55
N MET A 182 3.06 -10.16 -6.15
CA MET A 182 2.97 -9.02 -7.06
C MET A 182 4.34 -8.66 -7.65
N ALA A 183 5.40 -8.66 -6.84
CA ALA A 183 6.76 -8.40 -7.32
C ALA A 183 7.20 -9.45 -8.36
N ALA A 184 6.90 -10.73 -8.13
CA ALA A 184 7.16 -11.80 -9.09
C ALA A 184 6.38 -11.58 -10.40
N SER A 185 5.09 -11.25 -10.30
CA SER A 185 4.23 -10.98 -11.46
C SER A 185 4.71 -9.77 -12.27
N ILE A 186 5.18 -8.71 -11.60
CA ILE A 186 5.77 -7.53 -12.27
C ILE A 186 7.05 -7.90 -13.01
N ALA A 187 7.89 -8.77 -12.43
CA ALA A 187 9.10 -9.26 -13.09
C ALA A 187 8.77 -10.09 -14.35
N GLU A 188 7.74 -10.94 -14.31
CA GLU A 188 7.27 -11.66 -15.50
C GLU A 188 6.74 -10.72 -16.58
N VAL A 189 5.92 -9.73 -16.21
CA VAL A 189 5.44 -8.70 -17.14
C VAL A 189 6.61 -7.94 -17.77
N ALA A 190 7.66 -7.63 -17.00
CA ALA A 190 8.86 -6.97 -17.51
C ALA A 190 9.54 -7.77 -18.62
N VAL A 191 9.70 -9.08 -18.39
CA VAL A 191 10.29 -10.02 -19.36
C VAL A 191 9.40 -10.10 -20.62
N HIS A 192 8.09 -10.23 -20.45
CA HIS A 192 7.16 -10.28 -21.59
C HIS A 192 7.15 -8.99 -22.41
N VAL A 193 7.27 -7.82 -21.78
CA VAL A 193 7.39 -6.53 -22.48
C VAL A 193 8.67 -6.46 -23.30
N GLN A 194 9.80 -6.95 -22.77
CA GLN A 194 11.05 -7.01 -23.52
C GLN A 194 10.99 -7.97 -24.71
N GLN A 195 10.40 -9.15 -24.51
CA GLN A 195 10.20 -10.12 -25.58
C GLN A 195 9.28 -9.56 -26.67
N THR A 196 8.16 -8.94 -26.29
CA THR A 196 7.21 -8.32 -27.22
C THR A 196 7.87 -7.22 -28.05
N ALA A 197 8.73 -6.39 -27.42
CA ALA A 197 9.51 -5.38 -28.15
C ALA A 197 10.46 -6.03 -29.18
N GLY A 198 11.15 -7.11 -28.82
CA GLY A 198 12.03 -7.85 -29.73
C GLY A 198 11.29 -8.51 -30.90
N GLU A 199 10.11 -9.09 -30.63
CA GLU A 199 9.25 -9.69 -31.66
C GLU A 199 8.68 -8.61 -32.60
N ALA A 200 8.25 -7.46 -32.07
CA ALA A 200 7.79 -6.32 -32.87
C ALA A 200 8.91 -5.80 -33.79
N HIS A 201 10.14 -5.69 -33.28
CA HIS A 201 11.30 -5.29 -34.07
C HIS A 201 11.60 -6.29 -35.21
N THR A 202 11.54 -7.58 -34.90
CA THR A 202 11.73 -8.65 -35.90
C THR A 202 10.63 -8.60 -36.97
N ALA A 203 9.38 -8.41 -36.58
CA ALA A 203 8.25 -8.25 -37.50
C ALA A 203 8.41 -7.02 -38.39
N ASN A 204 8.91 -5.90 -37.85
CA ASN A 204 9.19 -4.69 -38.63
C ASN A 204 10.27 -4.95 -39.69
N THR A 205 11.36 -5.63 -39.30
CA THR A 205 12.45 -6.00 -40.23
C THR A 205 11.95 -6.91 -41.36
N LEU A 206 11.16 -7.95 -41.03
CA LEU A 206 10.58 -8.86 -42.02
C LEU A 206 9.61 -8.13 -42.96
N ALA A 207 8.86 -7.17 -42.45
CA ALA A 207 7.95 -6.38 -43.25
C ALA A 207 8.70 -5.42 -44.19
N GLU A 208 9.79 -4.79 -43.74
CA GLU A 208 10.66 -3.99 -44.59
C GLU A 208 11.28 -4.83 -45.73
N GLN A 209 11.78 -6.02 -45.42
CA GLN A 209 12.26 -6.99 -46.43
C GLN A 209 11.15 -7.40 -47.41
N GLY A 210 9.94 -7.65 -46.92
CA GLY A 210 8.78 -7.96 -47.76
C GLY A 210 8.40 -6.81 -48.70
N SER A 211 8.55 -5.56 -48.24
CA SER A 211 8.33 -4.37 -49.05
C SER A 211 9.38 -4.24 -50.17
N GLU A 212 10.65 -4.52 -49.86
CA GLU A 212 11.74 -4.54 -50.82
C GLU A 212 11.52 -5.60 -51.91
N VAL A 213 11.18 -6.83 -51.52
CA VAL A 213 10.86 -7.92 -52.46
C VAL A 213 9.65 -7.59 -53.33
N ALA A 214 8.61 -6.95 -52.77
CA ALA A 214 7.48 -6.47 -53.54
C ALA A 214 7.90 -5.37 -54.54
N GLY A 215 8.83 -4.50 -54.15
CA GLY A 215 9.42 -3.48 -55.00
C GLY A 215 10.13 -4.08 -56.22
N THR A 216 11.06 -5.02 -56.00
CA THR A 216 11.79 -5.70 -57.09
C THR A 216 10.86 -6.52 -57.98
N SER A 217 9.84 -7.17 -57.40
CA SER A 217 8.83 -7.91 -58.16
C SER A 217 8.03 -7.00 -59.09
N ARG A 218 7.67 -5.79 -58.63
CA ARG A 218 6.98 -4.80 -59.47
C ARG A 218 7.84 -4.36 -60.65
N GLU A 219 9.14 -4.14 -60.45
CA GLU A 219 10.07 -3.80 -61.53
C GLU A 219 10.18 -4.93 -62.55
N ALA A 220 10.30 -6.18 -62.09
CA ALA A 220 10.34 -7.35 -62.97
C ALA A 220 9.07 -7.48 -63.82
N ILE A 221 7.90 -7.21 -63.24
CA ILE A 221 6.61 -7.23 -63.96
C ILE A 221 6.55 -6.13 -65.03
N GLN A 222 7.05 -4.93 -64.73
CA GLN A 222 7.11 -3.83 -65.70
C GLN A 222 8.03 -4.19 -66.88
N LEU A 223 9.17 -4.84 -66.61
CA LEU A 223 10.08 -5.32 -67.64
C LEU A 223 9.43 -6.42 -68.51
N LEU A 224 8.71 -7.36 -67.88
CA LEU A 224 7.93 -8.40 -68.56
C LEU A 224 6.86 -7.80 -69.48
N ALA A 225 6.10 -6.82 -69.00
CA ALA A 225 5.10 -6.11 -69.81
C ALA A 225 5.73 -5.45 -71.04
N GLY A 226 6.88 -4.78 -70.86
CA GLY A 226 7.64 -4.20 -71.97
C GLY A 226 8.14 -5.24 -72.97
N THR A 227 8.60 -6.39 -72.49
CA THR A 227 9.04 -7.51 -73.35
C THR A 227 7.89 -8.04 -74.21
N VAL A 228 6.69 -8.20 -73.65
CA VAL A 228 5.49 -8.60 -74.41
C VAL A 228 5.16 -7.58 -75.50
N THR A 229 5.26 -6.28 -75.20
CA THR A 229 5.07 -5.23 -76.21
C THR A 229 6.10 -5.33 -77.34
N GLN A 230 7.36 -5.61 -77.04
CA GLN A 230 8.41 -5.81 -78.05
C GLN A 230 8.16 -7.03 -78.93
N ILE A 231 7.71 -8.15 -78.35
CA ILE A 231 7.35 -9.35 -79.12
C ILE A 231 6.19 -9.04 -80.08
N ASN A 232 5.15 -8.32 -79.62
CA ASN A 232 4.04 -7.88 -80.47
C ASN A 232 4.54 -7.06 -81.68
N GLN A 233 5.49 -6.16 -81.46
CA GLN A 233 6.08 -5.36 -82.53
C GLN A 233 6.90 -6.22 -83.51
N ALA A 234 7.69 -7.18 -83.01
CA ALA A 234 8.48 -8.08 -83.84
C ALA A 234 7.60 -8.98 -84.74
N VAL A 235 6.50 -9.52 -84.20
CA VAL A 235 5.52 -10.30 -84.98
C VAL A 235 4.80 -9.42 -86.01
N GLY A 236 4.47 -8.17 -85.66
CA GLY A 236 3.94 -7.19 -86.62
C GLY A 236 4.89 -6.91 -87.78
N ASN A 237 6.18 -6.75 -87.51
CA ASN A 237 7.21 -6.58 -88.53
C ASN A 237 7.35 -7.83 -89.42
N LEU A 238 7.34 -9.02 -88.82
CA LEU A 238 7.36 -10.29 -89.55
C LEU A 238 6.15 -10.45 -90.48
N ALA A 239 4.96 -10.04 -90.03
CA ALA A 239 3.74 -10.03 -90.84
C ALA A 239 3.85 -9.08 -92.05
N GLY A 240 4.54 -7.96 -91.89
CA GLY A 240 4.90 -7.04 -92.97
C GLY A 240 5.88 -7.68 -93.98
N GLN A 241 6.97 -8.27 -93.51
CA GLN A 241 7.96 -8.94 -94.37
C GLN A 241 7.36 -10.13 -95.15
N THR A 242 6.53 -10.94 -94.50
CA THR A 242 5.80 -12.03 -95.19
C THR A 242 4.82 -11.50 -96.23
N GLN A 243 4.29 -10.30 -96.06
CA GLN A 243 3.45 -9.66 -97.07
C GLN A 243 4.24 -9.29 -98.32
N GLU A 244 5.46 -8.77 -98.16
CA GLU A 244 6.35 -8.46 -99.28
C GLU A 244 6.71 -9.72 -100.07
N ILE A 245 7.03 -10.82 -99.37
CA ILE A 245 7.33 -12.12 -100.01
C ILE A 245 6.12 -12.63 -100.81
N ARG A 246 4.89 -12.48 -100.27
CA ARG A 246 3.66 -12.86 -100.98
C ARG A 246 3.48 -12.08 -102.28
N VAL A 247 3.74 -10.76 -102.25
CA VAL A 247 3.67 -9.90 -103.43
C VAL A 247 4.70 -10.33 -104.47
N ALA A 248 5.95 -10.59 -104.07
CA ALA A 248 6.99 -11.08 -104.94
C ALA A 248 6.64 -12.46 -105.57
N ALA A 249 6.12 -13.39 -104.77
CA ALA A 249 5.67 -14.69 -105.26
C ALA A 249 4.52 -14.57 -106.27
N SER A 250 3.60 -13.61 -106.09
CA SER A 250 2.54 -13.32 -107.05
C SER A 250 3.08 -12.73 -108.36
N MET A 251 4.15 -11.93 -108.30
CA MET A 251 4.82 -11.42 -109.50
C MET A 251 5.52 -12.55 -110.27
N ILE A 252 6.20 -13.46 -109.57
CA ILE A 252 6.84 -14.64 -110.19
C ILE A 252 5.78 -15.55 -110.82
N GLN A 253 4.63 -15.75 -110.17
CA GLN A 253 3.49 -16.46 -110.74
C GLN A 253 3.03 -15.83 -112.06
N ALA A 254 2.87 -14.50 -112.11
CA ALA A 254 2.47 -13.79 -113.32
C ALA A 254 3.52 -13.92 -114.45
N ILE A 255 4.81 -13.91 -114.11
CA ILE A 255 5.90 -14.17 -115.06
C ILE A 255 5.83 -15.61 -115.57
N ALA A 256 5.60 -16.59 -114.71
CA ALA A 256 5.43 -17.99 -115.09
C ALA A 256 4.21 -18.18 -116.02
N ASP A 257 3.11 -17.48 -115.76
CA ASP A 257 1.91 -17.48 -116.61
C ASP A 257 2.21 -16.92 -118.01
N GLN A 258 2.90 -15.78 -118.09
CA GLN A 258 3.35 -15.19 -119.35
C GLN A 258 4.33 -16.10 -120.08
N THR A 259 5.29 -16.71 -119.37
CA THR A 259 6.30 -17.61 -119.95
C THR A 259 5.64 -18.87 -120.51
N ASN A 260 4.63 -19.41 -119.82
CA ASN A 260 3.82 -20.52 -120.30
C ASN A 260 3.02 -20.17 -121.57
N LEU A 261 2.47 -18.95 -121.67
CA LEU A 261 1.79 -18.46 -122.89
C LEU A 261 2.76 -18.27 -124.05
N LEU A 262 3.94 -17.69 -123.81
CA LEU A 262 4.98 -17.53 -124.82
C LEU A 262 5.48 -18.88 -125.33
N ALA A 263 5.70 -19.84 -124.43
CA ALA A 263 6.10 -21.20 -124.77
C ALA A 263 5.02 -21.94 -125.57
N LEU A 264 3.74 -21.75 -125.24
CA LEU A 264 2.62 -22.29 -126.01
C LEU A 264 2.60 -21.73 -127.44
N ASN A 265 2.77 -20.42 -127.61
CA ASN A 265 2.83 -19.79 -128.93
C ASN A 265 4.04 -20.29 -129.74
N ALA A 266 5.19 -20.47 -129.08
CA ALA A 266 6.39 -21.02 -129.70
C ALA A 266 6.19 -22.49 -130.13
N ALA A 267 5.52 -23.32 -129.32
CA ALA A 267 5.19 -24.70 -129.66
C ALA A 267 4.23 -24.79 -130.86
N ILE A 268 3.24 -23.89 -130.94
CA ILE A 268 2.32 -23.79 -132.07
C ILE A 268 3.09 -23.44 -133.35
N GLU A 269 3.98 -22.44 -133.31
CA GLU A 269 4.74 -22.02 -134.49
C GLU A 269 5.79 -23.07 -134.91
N ALA A 270 6.38 -23.78 -133.94
CA ALA A 270 7.26 -24.91 -134.19
C ALA A 270 6.52 -26.09 -134.86
N ALA A 271 5.28 -26.38 -134.45
CA ALA A 271 4.43 -27.38 -135.12
C ALA A 271 4.04 -26.95 -136.55
N ARG A 272 3.88 -25.64 -136.78
CA ARG A 272 3.55 -25.06 -138.09
C ARG A 272 4.71 -25.14 -139.09
N ALA A 273 5.96 -25.14 -138.62
CA ALA A 273 7.17 -25.25 -139.43
C ALA A 273 7.53 -26.69 -139.88
N GLY A 274 6.76 -27.71 -139.47
CA GLY A 274 6.97 -29.11 -139.88
C GLY A 274 8.30 -29.70 -139.39
N GLU A 275 9.00 -30.49 -140.23
CA GLU A 275 10.26 -31.16 -139.85
C GLU A 275 11.39 -30.20 -139.41
N GLN A 276 11.38 -28.94 -139.89
CA GLN A 276 12.38 -27.93 -139.51
C GLN A 276 12.17 -27.35 -138.11
N GLY A 277 10.95 -27.48 -137.55
CA GLY A 277 10.57 -26.95 -136.23
C GLY A 277 10.76 -27.94 -135.08
N ARG A 278 11.13 -29.20 -135.35
CA ARG A 278 11.19 -30.29 -134.36
C ARG A 278 12.08 -29.96 -133.14
N GLY A 279 13.26 -29.38 -133.36
CA GLY A 279 14.16 -28.99 -132.27
C GLY A 279 13.60 -27.84 -131.41
N PHE A 280 12.90 -26.89 -132.04
CA PHE A 280 12.25 -25.78 -131.33
C PHE A 280 11.01 -26.22 -130.55
N ALA A 281 10.26 -27.20 -131.05
CA ALA A 281 9.11 -27.77 -130.34
C ALA A 281 9.52 -28.40 -129.00
N VAL A 282 10.63 -29.15 -128.97
CA VAL A 282 11.16 -29.75 -127.73
C VAL A 282 11.56 -28.69 -126.71
N VAL A 283 12.24 -27.62 -127.15
CA VAL A 283 12.61 -26.51 -126.26
C VAL A 283 11.38 -25.77 -125.73
N ALA A 284 10.38 -25.54 -126.59
CA ALA A 284 9.13 -24.89 -126.19
C ALA A 284 8.34 -25.71 -125.15
N ASP A 285 8.28 -27.03 -125.32
CA ASP A 285 7.64 -27.93 -124.34
C ASP A 285 8.42 -27.97 -123.02
N GLU A 286 9.75 -27.94 -123.04
CA GLU A 286 10.58 -27.89 -121.84
C GLU A 286 10.42 -26.56 -121.08
N VAL A 287 10.39 -25.42 -121.78
CA VAL A 287 10.12 -24.10 -121.18
C VAL A 287 8.71 -24.06 -120.59
N ARG A 288 7.72 -24.67 -121.27
CA ARG A 288 6.35 -24.76 -120.77
C ARG A 288 6.26 -25.61 -119.51
N ALA A 289 6.96 -26.75 -119.47
CA ALA A 289 7.04 -27.60 -118.28
C ALA A 289 7.73 -26.87 -117.11
N LEU A 290 8.79 -26.10 -117.37
CA LEU A 290 9.47 -25.28 -116.36
C LEU A 290 8.58 -24.15 -115.83
N ALA A 291 7.83 -23.48 -116.70
CA ALA A 291 6.84 -22.47 -116.31
C ALA A 291 5.73 -23.08 -115.45
N GLY A 292 5.28 -24.30 -115.78
CA GLY A 292 4.35 -25.08 -114.97
C GLY A 292 4.88 -25.39 -113.57
N LYS A 293 6.12 -25.90 -113.47
CA LYS A 293 6.80 -26.14 -112.17
C LYS A 293 7.01 -24.85 -111.36
N THR A 294 7.32 -23.75 -112.04
CA THR A 294 7.50 -22.44 -111.40
C THR A 294 6.19 -21.99 -110.78
N ARG A 295 5.09 -22.09 -111.53
CA ARG A 295 3.72 -21.77 -111.08
C ARG A 295 3.31 -22.58 -109.84
N GLU A 296 3.53 -23.89 -109.88
CA GLU A 296 3.23 -24.78 -108.75
C GLU A 296 4.05 -24.40 -107.51
N SER A 297 5.34 -24.11 -107.69
CA SER A 297 6.24 -23.70 -106.60
C SER A 297 5.83 -22.37 -105.97
N THR A 298 5.43 -21.37 -106.76
CA THR A 298 4.95 -20.08 -106.23
C THR A 298 3.62 -20.20 -105.51
N GLN A 299 2.71 -21.09 -105.94
CA GLN A 299 1.50 -21.41 -105.19
C GLN A 299 1.82 -22.08 -103.84
N GLN A 300 2.77 -23.02 -103.81
CA GLN A 300 3.23 -23.64 -102.56
C GLN A 300 3.84 -22.59 -101.62
N ILE A 301 4.69 -21.69 -102.11
CA ILE A 301 5.27 -20.59 -101.32
C ILE A 301 4.17 -19.71 -100.75
N GLN A 302 3.17 -19.30 -101.56
CA GLN A 302 2.05 -18.51 -101.06
C GLN A 302 1.28 -19.22 -99.93
N GLY A 303 1.05 -20.53 -100.06
CA GLY A 303 0.44 -21.35 -99.01
C GLY A 303 1.27 -21.41 -97.72
N ILE A 304 2.59 -21.63 -97.84
CA ILE A 304 3.50 -21.64 -96.69
C ILE A 304 3.50 -20.28 -95.98
N ILE A 305 3.57 -19.18 -96.73
CA ILE A 305 3.55 -17.81 -96.18
C ILE A 305 2.23 -17.51 -95.47
N GLN A 306 1.11 -17.97 -96.03
CA GLN A 306 -0.21 -17.78 -95.42
C GLN A 306 -0.34 -18.55 -94.11
N ASN A 307 0.11 -19.81 -94.09
CA ASN A 307 0.16 -20.63 -92.88
C ASN A 307 1.11 -20.05 -91.83
N LEU A 308 2.30 -19.59 -92.23
CA LEU A 308 3.29 -19.01 -91.31
C LEU A 308 2.76 -17.73 -90.66
N ARG A 309 2.10 -16.85 -91.43
CA ARG A 309 1.46 -15.66 -90.88
C ARG A 309 0.31 -16.00 -89.92
N ALA A 310 -0.55 -16.96 -90.30
CA ALA A 310 -1.67 -17.37 -89.46
C ALA A 310 -1.18 -17.98 -88.14
N ALA A 311 -0.22 -18.91 -88.21
CA ALA A 311 0.38 -19.54 -87.04
C ALA A 311 1.08 -18.52 -86.13
N ALA A 312 1.94 -17.65 -86.69
CA ALA A 312 2.63 -16.62 -85.92
C ALA A 312 1.66 -15.65 -85.22
N SER A 313 0.59 -15.24 -85.92
CA SER A 313 -0.43 -14.35 -85.34
C SER A 313 -1.27 -15.01 -84.26
N GLN A 314 -1.63 -16.28 -84.44
CA GLN A 314 -2.45 -17.02 -83.49
C GLN A 314 -1.67 -17.34 -82.21
N GLU A 315 -0.45 -17.86 -82.35
CA GLU A 315 0.44 -18.14 -81.22
C GLU A 315 0.73 -16.85 -80.44
N GLN A 316 0.99 -15.75 -81.15
CA GLN A 316 1.24 -14.46 -80.52
C GLN A 316 0.03 -13.94 -79.74
N SER A 317 -1.18 -14.06 -80.29
CA SER A 317 -2.40 -13.63 -79.60
C SER A 317 -2.60 -14.43 -78.31
N HIS A 318 -2.41 -15.76 -78.37
CA HIS A 318 -2.54 -16.63 -77.21
C HIS A 318 -1.52 -16.27 -76.12
N VAL A 319 -0.23 -16.16 -76.49
CA VAL A 319 0.85 -15.80 -75.56
C VAL A 319 0.63 -14.40 -74.98
N ALA A 320 0.21 -13.43 -75.78
CA ALA A 320 -0.04 -12.07 -75.29
C ALA A 320 -1.20 -12.02 -74.29
N GLU A 321 -2.28 -12.73 -74.55
CA GLU A 321 -3.45 -12.77 -73.67
C GLU A 321 -3.14 -13.49 -72.36
N GLU A 322 -2.47 -14.65 -72.43
CA GLU A 322 -2.07 -15.44 -71.26
C GLU A 322 -1.07 -14.69 -70.37
N VAL A 323 -0.01 -14.12 -70.96
CA VAL A 323 1.01 -13.37 -70.20
C VAL A 323 0.44 -12.08 -69.63
N SER A 324 -0.44 -11.38 -70.36
CA SER A 324 -1.12 -10.17 -69.85
C SER A 324 -1.99 -10.49 -68.63
N GLN A 325 -2.73 -11.61 -68.66
CA GLN A 325 -3.53 -12.06 -67.53
C GLN A 325 -2.63 -12.42 -66.33
N GLN A 326 -1.51 -13.12 -66.56
CA GLN A 326 -0.54 -13.43 -65.49
C GLN A 326 0.08 -12.16 -64.89
N ILE A 327 0.49 -11.20 -65.71
CA ILE A 327 1.03 -9.91 -65.28
C ILE A 327 0.05 -9.20 -64.34
N ASN A 328 -1.22 -9.13 -64.70
CA ASN A 328 -2.25 -8.49 -63.87
C ASN A 328 -2.44 -9.20 -62.52
N ASN A 329 -2.46 -10.54 -62.52
CA ASN A 329 -2.61 -11.33 -61.30
C ASN A 329 -1.40 -11.19 -60.35
N VAL A 330 -0.18 -11.24 -60.90
CA VAL A 330 1.04 -11.07 -60.11
C VAL A 330 1.15 -9.63 -59.61
N ALA A 331 0.82 -8.63 -60.44
CA ALA A 331 0.82 -7.22 -60.03
C ALA A 331 -0.14 -6.96 -58.87
N ALA A 332 -1.36 -7.51 -58.92
CA ALA A 332 -2.33 -7.41 -57.83
C ALA A 332 -1.80 -8.05 -56.53
N THR A 333 -1.14 -9.21 -56.65
CA THR A 333 -0.55 -9.91 -55.51
C THR A 333 0.61 -9.10 -54.90
N VAL A 334 1.51 -8.58 -55.73
CA VAL A 334 2.63 -7.73 -55.31
C VAL A 334 2.13 -6.47 -54.60
N GLN A 335 1.08 -5.82 -55.13
CA GLN A 335 0.50 -4.64 -54.50
C GLN A 335 -0.14 -4.94 -53.15
N LYS A 336 -0.82 -6.09 -53.03
CA LYS A 336 -1.35 -6.58 -51.75
C LYS A 336 -0.23 -6.87 -50.74
N THR A 337 0.84 -7.52 -51.18
CA THR A 337 2.02 -7.81 -50.34
C THR A 337 2.68 -6.52 -49.86
N ALA A 338 2.88 -5.53 -50.74
CA ALA A 338 3.43 -4.23 -50.36
C ALA A 338 2.54 -3.49 -49.34
N GLY A 339 1.21 -3.53 -49.53
CA GLY A 339 0.25 -2.95 -48.59
C GLY A 339 0.29 -3.62 -47.21
N ASN A 340 0.33 -4.96 -47.19
CA ASN A 340 0.44 -5.73 -45.94
C ASN A 340 1.77 -5.47 -45.21
N ALA A 341 2.88 -5.42 -45.94
CA ALA A 341 4.19 -5.07 -45.40
C ALA A 341 4.16 -3.69 -44.73
N ASN A 342 3.63 -2.67 -45.41
CA ASN A 342 3.56 -1.32 -44.83
C ASN A 342 2.65 -1.23 -43.59
N ALA A 343 1.53 -1.97 -43.60
CA ALA A 343 0.66 -2.07 -42.43
C ALA A 343 1.35 -2.79 -41.26
N ALA A 344 2.14 -3.83 -41.54
CA ALA A 344 2.93 -4.53 -40.52
C ALA A 344 4.01 -3.63 -39.91
N VAL A 345 4.72 -2.84 -40.73
CA VAL A 345 5.69 -1.83 -40.25
C VAL A 345 5.02 -0.81 -39.31
N THR A 346 3.84 -0.31 -39.69
CA THR A 346 3.09 0.66 -38.88
C THR A 346 2.70 0.08 -37.52
N ARG A 347 2.13 -1.14 -37.51
CA ARG A 347 1.77 -1.84 -36.27
C ARG A 347 2.98 -2.22 -35.43
N GLY A 348 4.09 -2.60 -36.06
CA GLY A 348 5.36 -2.91 -35.38
C GLY A 348 5.86 -1.71 -34.57
N ARG A 349 5.84 -0.51 -35.16
CA ARG A 349 6.21 0.75 -34.48
C ARG A 349 5.28 1.10 -33.32
N GLU A 350 3.97 0.88 -33.48
CA GLU A 350 3.01 1.06 -32.38
C GLU A 350 3.32 0.12 -31.21
N LEU A 351 3.63 -1.15 -31.49
CA LEU A 351 4.00 -2.13 -30.47
C LEU A 351 5.33 -1.81 -29.79
N GLU A 352 6.34 -1.34 -30.51
CA GLU A 352 7.60 -0.86 -29.92
C GLU A 352 7.35 0.33 -28.98
N SER A 353 6.50 1.27 -29.39
CA SER A 353 6.10 2.42 -28.55
C SER A 353 5.38 1.98 -27.28
N ILE A 354 4.37 1.09 -27.38
CA ILE A 354 3.65 0.54 -26.23
C ILE A 354 4.60 -0.19 -25.28
N SER A 355 5.48 -1.02 -25.84
CA SER A 355 6.45 -1.78 -25.04
C SER A 355 7.42 -0.87 -24.30
N SER A 356 7.86 0.24 -24.93
CA SER A 356 8.69 1.25 -24.26
C SER A 356 7.95 1.94 -23.10
N GLY A 357 6.66 2.25 -23.26
CA GLY A 357 5.82 2.83 -22.22
C GLY A 357 5.60 1.87 -21.04
N LEU A 358 5.31 0.60 -21.33
CA LEU A 358 5.17 -0.44 -20.31
C LEU A 358 6.48 -0.67 -19.55
N ARG A 359 7.62 -0.66 -20.24
CA ARG A 359 8.93 -0.77 -19.60
C ARG A 359 9.20 0.37 -18.61
N ALA A 360 8.86 1.61 -18.99
CA ALA A 360 8.98 2.75 -18.10
C ALA A 360 8.04 2.65 -16.88
N LEU A 361 6.84 2.06 -17.05
CA LEU A 361 5.92 1.80 -15.96
C LEU A 361 6.47 0.77 -14.97
N VAL A 362 7.01 -0.35 -15.48
CA VAL A 362 7.66 -1.38 -14.66
C VAL A 362 8.85 -0.79 -13.89
N GLU A 363 9.69 0.03 -14.53
CA GLU A 363 10.81 0.69 -13.85
C GLU A 363 10.37 1.64 -12.73
N ARG A 364 9.20 2.27 -12.86
CA ARG A 364 8.61 3.09 -11.79
C ARG A 364 8.10 2.26 -10.62
N PHE A 365 7.51 1.09 -10.89
CA PHE A 365 7.03 0.18 -9.85
C PHE A 365 8.16 -0.49 -9.06
N ASN A 366 9.34 -0.64 -9.68
CA ASN A 366 10.53 -1.18 -9.03
C ASN A 366 11.33 -0.16 -8.19
N ARG A 367 10.92 1.12 -8.16
CA ARG A 367 11.49 2.16 -7.28
C ARG A 367 10.60 2.35 -6.07
#